data_AF-A0A0M2UYW1-F1
#
_entry.id   AF-A0A0M2UYW1-F1
#
_cell.length_a   1.000
_cell.length_b   1.000
_cell.length_c   1.000
_cell.angle_alpha   90.00
_cell.angle_beta   90.00
_cell.angle_gamma   90.00
#
_symmetry.space_group_name_H-M   'P 1'
#
loop_
_entity.id
_entity.type
_entity.pdbx_description
1 polymer ?
#
loop_
_entity_poly.entity_id
_entity_poly.type
_entity_poly.pdbx_seq_one_letter_code
_entity_poly.pdbx_strand_id
1 'polypeptide(L)'
;MQTGFILTHLSLVLILIGGVVKFQLGVKGGVNVYEGKTVNYFLTQLITRQGKLDYVKKDLPFSIALEDFILEKNEPKFQLVSYVKNKDRQKILEVKVGKRQRVPGSDYKVTIKDYVPDAELHQEPVNTSDTPDNPAIYVKLLGSDKVAAEGWLLAHDRNYYEDKKQNLRVEYIWLSSQEELEKTISSIETAHPKVSVMISEQGISYDYPMELNKNFKLEGTNYSLRMLQYVLNYGDRRPLGEQPTDNPAVQVEINGPEGSETRWVFEKFPDWDKMHPAKYKNMKITCSGIASGHMAKNTIRLFQSPEGKQVMVSIKDNRIISTIPWELEKKYPIADLNHQLMVSNYFPSFDFKREVIKKSDEVGMPAIFVEVEGPSGTVDDWLFSNNQYATWYTDNNLALVYESTGDSIKHFTSKLRIEENGQTVAEKTIRVNDPLTYKGYVIYQSSYDPEAGTFSGLQIVKDPGIPIVYAGFGALCFGVVFIFYIKPFLRKKQKQEVEG
;
A
#
# COMPACT_ATOMS: atom_id res chain seq x y z
N MET A 1 -67.36 40.66 -15.76
CA MET A 1 -65.92 40.67 -16.08
C MET A 1 -65.31 39.27 -15.90
N GLN A 2 -64.81 38.68 -16.99
CA GLN A 2 -64.13 37.37 -17.06
C GLN A 2 -62.63 37.47 -16.69
N THR A 3 -62.19 38.58 -16.09
CA THR A 3 -60.78 38.94 -15.90
C THR A 3 -59.94 37.89 -15.18
N GLY A 4 -60.46 37.30 -14.10
CA GLY A 4 -59.75 36.24 -13.38
C GLY A 4 -59.55 34.97 -14.23
N PHE A 5 -60.56 34.59 -15.02
CA PHE A 5 -60.46 33.45 -15.94
C PHE A 5 -59.40 33.73 -17.03
N ILE A 6 -59.45 34.90 -17.65
CA ILE A 6 -58.47 35.31 -18.68
C ILE A 6 -57.05 35.31 -18.11
N LEU A 7 -56.85 35.83 -16.90
CA LEU A 7 -55.55 35.90 -16.25
C LEU A 7 -54.96 34.51 -15.95
N THR A 8 -55.79 33.59 -15.44
CA THR A 8 -55.35 32.19 -15.24
C THR A 8 -55.00 31.49 -16.55
N HIS A 9 -55.72 31.74 -17.66
CA HIS A 9 -55.39 31.15 -18.96
C HIS A 9 -54.10 31.75 -19.55
N LEU A 10 -53.91 33.07 -19.43
CA LEU A 10 -52.69 33.75 -19.84
C LEU A 10 -51.47 33.25 -19.07
N SER A 11 -51.63 32.93 -17.77
CA SER A 11 -50.53 32.35 -16.97
C SER A 11 -50.05 30.98 -17.49
N LEU A 12 -50.97 30.11 -17.93
CA LEU A 12 -50.60 28.83 -18.53
C LEU A 12 -49.85 29.02 -19.85
N VAL A 13 -50.28 29.99 -20.67
CA VAL A 13 -49.58 30.37 -21.90
C VAL A 13 -48.17 30.88 -21.59
N LEU A 14 -48.00 31.72 -20.57
CA LEU A 14 -46.67 32.21 -20.16
C LEU A 14 -45.76 31.06 -19.69
N ILE A 15 -46.28 30.11 -18.91
CA ILE A 15 -45.51 28.94 -18.47
C ILE A 15 -45.06 28.10 -19.68
N LEU A 16 -45.96 27.86 -20.64
CA LEU A 16 -45.64 27.14 -21.87
C LEU A 16 -44.60 27.87 -22.73
N ILE A 17 -44.76 29.19 -22.90
CA ILE A 17 -43.78 30.03 -23.62
C ILE A 17 -42.42 29.94 -22.93
N GLY A 18 -42.36 30.04 -21.60
CA GLY A 18 -41.13 29.87 -20.85
C GLY A 18 -40.49 28.50 -21.06
N GLY A 19 -41.29 27.43 -21.14
CA GLY A 19 -40.83 26.09 -21.50
C GLY A 19 -40.25 25.99 -22.91
N VAL A 20 -40.89 26.63 -23.90
CA VAL A 20 -40.38 26.69 -25.28
C VAL A 20 -39.07 27.48 -25.36
N VAL A 21 -39.00 28.62 -24.67
CA VAL A 21 -37.79 29.45 -24.58
C VAL A 21 -36.63 28.66 -23.97
N LYS A 22 -36.88 27.92 -22.88
CA LYS A 22 -35.91 26.99 -22.30
C LYS A 22 -35.47 25.92 -23.31
N PHE A 23 -36.40 25.31 -24.02
CA PHE A 23 -36.09 24.24 -24.97
C PHE A 23 -35.20 24.76 -26.12
N GLN A 24 -35.47 25.97 -26.62
CA GLN A 24 -34.74 26.53 -27.76
C GLN A 24 -33.40 27.18 -27.37
N LEU A 25 -33.35 27.87 -26.23
CA LEU A 25 -32.22 28.72 -25.83
C LEU A 25 -31.49 28.23 -24.58
N GLY A 26 -32.07 27.27 -23.86
CA GLY A 26 -31.50 26.72 -22.64
C GLY A 26 -30.30 25.83 -22.95
N VAL A 27 -29.29 25.89 -22.08
CA VAL A 27 -28.11 25.01 -22.16
C VAL A 27 -27.83 24.39 -20.80
N LYS A 28 -27.38 23.14 -20.84
CA LYS A 28 -26.95 22.38 -19.67
C LYS A 28 -25.79 21.47 -20.05
N GLY A 29 -24.78 21.40 -19.20
CA GLY A 29 -23.69 20.44 -19.33
C GLY A 29 -22.72 20.51 -18.17
N GLY A 30 -21.58 19.85 -18.29
CA GLY A 30 -20.58 19.77 -17.22
C GLY A 30 -19.15 19.97 -17.72
N VAL A 31 -18.26 20.33 -16.81
CA VAL A 31 -16.82 20.46 -17.06
C VAL A 31 -16.07 20.17 -15.76
N ASN A 32 -14.93 19.48 -15.87
CA ASN A 32 -14.00 19.34 -14.75
C ASN A 32 -12.94 20.42 -14.88
N VAL A 33 -12.73 21.17 -13.81
CA VAL A 33 -11.69 22.21 -13.75
C VAL A 33 -10.69 21.80 -12.67
N TYR A 34 -9.42 21.73 -13.05
CA TYR A 34 -8.34 21.41 -12.14
C TYR A 34 -7.85 22.66 -11.44
N GLU A 35 -7.34 22.51 -10.22
CA GLU A 35 -6.81 23.63 -9.45
C GLU A 35 -5.70 24.37 -10.21
N GLY A 36 -5.76 25.70 -10.19
CA GLY A 36 -4.88 26.57 -10.97
C GLY A 36 -5.10 26.54 -12.49
N LYS A 37 -6.15 25.87 -12.97
CA LYS A 37 -6.51 25.82 -14.40
C LYS A 37 -7.77 26.62 -14.69
N THR A 38 -7.89 26.97 -15.97
CA THR A 38 -8.98 27.76 -16.52
C THR A 38 -9.63 27.01 -17.67
N VAL A 39 -10.96 27.05 -17.75
CA VAL A 39 -11.74 26.51 -18.87
C VAL A 39 -12.70 27.57 -19.41
N ASN A 40 -12.94 27.53 -20.71
CA ASN A 40 -13.88 28.41 -21.40
C ASN A 40 -14.94 27.60 -22.14
N TYR A 41 -15.28 26.40 -21.66
CA TYR A 41 -16.21 25.50 -22.32
C TYR A 41 -16.91 24.59 -21.31
N PHE A 42 -17.95 23.92 -21.77
CA PHE A 42 -18.57 22.78 -21.09
C PHE A 42 -19.00 21.70 -22.08
N LEU A 43 -19.18 20.48 -21.59
CA LEU A 43 -19.63 19.34 -22.38
C LEU A 43 -21.13 19.13 -22.18
N THR A 44 -21.90 19.12 -23.26
CA THR A 44 -23.34 18.86 -23.26
C THR A 44 -23.62 17.51 -23.92
N GLN A 45 -24.63 16.79 -23.42
CA GLN A 45 -25.04 15.51 -23.99
C GLN A 45 -25.92 15.72 -25.22
N LEU A 46 -25.63 14.99 -26.30
CA LEU A 46 -26.47 14.88 -27.48
C LEU A 46 -26.80 13.41 -27.75
N ILE A 47 -28.04 13.15 -28.15
CA ILE A 47 -28.44 11.84 -28.68
C ILE A 47 -28.26 11.92 -30.20
N THR A 48 -27.36 11.11 -30.73
CA THR A 48 -27.15 11.01 -32.18
C THR A 48 -28.40 10.47 -32.87
N ARG A 49 -28.52 10.64 -34.19
CA ARG A 49 -29.63 10.06 -34.99
C ARG A 49 -29.76 8.53 -34.83
N GLN A 50 -28.72 7.85 -34.34
CA GLN A 50 -28.69 6.42 -34.08
C GLN A 50 -29.03 6.06 -32.61
N GLY A 51 -29.43 7.02 -31.78
CA GLY A 51 -29.76 6.79 -30.37
C GLY A 51 -28.56 6.69 -29.42
N LYS A 52 -27.32 6.85 -29.91
CA LYS A 52 -26.11 6.82 -29.09
C LYS A 52 -25.90 8.17 -28.39
N LEU A 53 -25.61 8.13 -27.09
CA LEU A 53 -25.21 9.30 -26.29
C LEU A 53 -23.80 9.73 -26.68
N ASP A 54 -23.62 11.01 -26.99
CA ASP A 54 -22.34 11.64 -27.28
C ASP A 54 -22.20 12.95 -26.50
N TYR A 55 -20.96 13.42 -26.32
CA TYR A 55 -20.66 14.67 -25.63
C TYR A 55 -20.07 15.68 -26.60
N VAL A 56 -20.72 16.85 -26.69
CA VAL A 56 -20.25 17.94 -27.54
C VAL A 56 -19.78 19.09 -26.69
N LYS A 57 -18.60 19.62 -27.05
CA LYS A 57 -18.03 20.83 -26.46
C LYS A 57 -18.81 22.05 -26.91
N LYS A 58 -19.25 22.87 -25.95
CA LYS A 58 -19.83 24.19 -26.17
C LYS A 58 -18.98 25.24 -25.46
N ASP A 59 -18.63 26.29 -26.18
CA ASP A 59 -17.82 27.38 -25.65
C ASP A 59 -18.65 28.32 -24.76
N LEU A 60 -17.98 28.88 -23.76
CA LEU A 60 -18.48 29.91 -22.87
C LEU A 60 -17.99 31.28 -23.33
N PRO A 61 -18.78 32.34 -23.15
CA PRO A 61 -18.37 33.70 -23.46
C PRO A 61 -17.40 34.30 -22.43
N PHE A 62 -16.98 33.51 -21.44
CA PHE A 62 -16.04 33.85 -20.37
C PHE A 62 -15.25 32.60 -19.98
N SER A 63 -14.19 32.81 -19.23
CA SER A 63 -13.37 31.76 -18.65
C SER A 63 -13.74 31.53 -17.18
N ILE A 64 -13.70 30.27 -16.74
CA ILE A 64 -13.87 29.86 -15.34
C ILE A 64 -12.53 29.30 -14.88
N ALA A 65 -11.90 29.97 -13.91
CA ALA A 65 -10.70 29.50 -13.23
C ALA A 65 -11.07 28.89 -11.88
N LEU A 66 -10.45 27.75 -11.55
CA LEU A 66 -10.49 27.18 -10.21
C LEU A 66 -9.22 27.63 -9.47
N GLU A 67 -9.37 28.53 -8.51
CA GLU A 67 -8.24 29.02 -7.72
C GLU A 67 -7.83 28.03 -6.64
N ASP A 68 -8.82 27.46 -5.95
CA ASP A 68 -8.61 26.60 -4.79
C ASP A 68 -9.78 25.62 -4.65
N PHE A 69 -9.49 24.41 -4.18
CA PHE A 69 -10.46 23.36 -3.89
C PHE A 69 -10.24 22.82 -2.48
N ILE A 70 -11.22 23.05 -1.61
CA ILE A 70 -11.14 22.65 -0.20
C ILE A 70 -12.00 21.41 0.02
N LEU A 71 -11.39 20.33 0.49
CA LEU A 71 -12.06 19.07 0.86
C LEU A 71 -11.96 18.85 2.38
N GLU A 72 -13.07 18.99 3.09
CA GLU A 72 -13.16 18.64 4.50
C GLU A 72 -13.65 17.20 4.66
N LYS A 73 -12.86 16.37 5.35
CA LYS A 73 -13.23 15.01 5.76
C LYS A 73 -13.76 15.00 7.19
N ASN A 74 -14.65 14.07 7.50
CA ASN A 74 -14.98 13.75 8.89
C ASN A 74 -13.79 13.01 9.53
N GLU A 75 -13.71 13.04 10.85
CA GLU A 75 -12.78 12.17 11.58
C GLU A 75 -13.01 10.70 11.17
N PRO A 76 -11.92 9.95 10.90
CA PRO A 76 -12.03 8.56 10.51
C PRO A 76 -12.68 7.76 11.64
N LYS A 77 -13.60 6.87 11.25
CA LYS A 77 -14.26 5.96 12.19
C LYS A 77 -13.57 4.62 12.15
N PHE A 78 -13.51 3.97 13.30
CA PHE A 78 -12.86 2.68 13.46
C PHE A 78 -13.80 1.67 14.09
N GLN A 79 -13.61 0.39 13.74
CA GLN A 79 -14.36 -0.72 14.30
C GLN A 79 -13.43 -1.84 14.73
N LEU A 80 -13.83 -2.57 15.76
CA LEU A 80 -13.17 -3.80 16.19
C LEU A 80 -13.97 -4.99 15.66
N VAL A 81 -13.40 -5.72 14.71
CA VAL A 81 -13.99 -6.93 14.15
C VAL A 81 -13.41 -8.14 14.86
N SER A 82 -14.29 -9.05 15.25
CA SER A 82 -13.95 -10.37 15.76
C SER A 82 -14.31 -11.44 14.75
N TYR A 83 -13.46 -12.45 14.61
CA TYR A 83 -13.71 -13.65 13.82
C TYR A 83 -13.52 -14.89 14.68
N VAL A 84 -14.52 -15.77 14.69
CA VAL A 84 -14.47 -17.05 15.41
C VAL A 84 -14.44 -18.19 14.39
N LYS A 85 -13.29 -18.82 14.24
CA LYS A 85 -12.97 -19.80 13.19
C LYS A 85 -13.92 -20.99 13.17
N ASN A 86 -14.17 -21.63 14.30
CA ASN A 86 -15.03 -22.81 14.39
C ASN A 86 -16.53 -22.52 14.16
N LYS A 87 -16.94 -21.26 14.22
CA LYS A 87 -18.31 -20.82 13.89
C LYS A 87 -18.41 -20.22 12.50
N ASP A 88 -17.27 -19.94 11.85
CA ASP A 88 -17.13 -19.16 10.64
C ASP A 88 -17.99 -17.89 10.66
N ARG A 89 -17.86 -17.10 11.74
CA ARG A 89 -18.69 -15.93 11.98
C ARG A 89 -17.85 -14.73 12.38
N GLN A 90 -18.21 -13.59 11.78
CA GLN A 90 -17.68 -12.28 12.12
C GLN A 90 -18.70 -11.45 12.90
N LYS A 91 -18.20 -10.67 13.87
CA LYS A 91 -19.00 -9.72 14.66
C LYS A 91 -18.22 -8.45 14.94
N ILE A 92 -18.88 -7.31 14.80
CA ILE A 92 -18.37 -6.02 15.21
C ILE A 92 -18.58 -5.89 16.73
N LEU A 93 -17.51 -5.53 17.42
CA LEU A 93 -17.46 -5.23 18.84
C LEU A 93 -17.44 -3.71 19.03
N GLU A 94 -17.98 -3.25 20.15
CA GLU A 94 -18.01 -1.82 20.47
C GLU A 94 -16.62 -1.35 20.90
N VAL A 95 -16.13 -0.26 20.31
CA VAL A 95 -14.83 0.32 20.68
C VAL A 95 -15.03 1.28 21.86
N LYS A 96 -15.12 0.74 23.08
CA LYS A 96 -15.30 1.53 24.31
C LYS A 96 -14.40 1.03 25.43
N VAL A 97 -13.53 1.92 25.91
CA VAL A 97 -12.58 1.64 27.01
C VAL A 97 -13.33 1.26 28.30
N GLY A 98 -12.80 0.26 29.01
CA GLY A 98 -13.33 -0.28 30.25
C GLY A 98 -14.54 -1.19 30.12
N LYS A 99 -15.13 -1.32 28.92
CA LYS A 99 -16.30 -2.19 28.70
C LYS A 99 -15.85 -3.61 28.37
N ARG A 100 -16.07 -4.52 29.31
CA ARG A 100 -15.98 -5.96 29.05
C ARG A 100 -17.19 -6.43 28.24
N GLN A 101 -16.95 -7.03 27.09
CA GLN A 101 -18.00 -7.50 26.18
C GLN A 101 -17.76 -8.95 25.76
N ARG A 102 -18.83 -9.74 25.71
CA ARG A 102 -18.77 -11.11 25.19
C ARG A 102 -18.78 -11.09 23.66
N VAL A 103 -17.90 -11.86 23.03
CA VAL A 103 -17.94 -12.07 21.58
C VAL A 103 -19.17 -12.92 21.23
N PRO A 104 -20.15 -12.40 20.48
CA PRO A 104 -21.46 -13.06 20.32
C PRO A 104 -21.35 -14.47 19.75
N GLY A 105 -21.94 -15.45 20.45
CA GLY A 105 -21.96 -16.86 20.02
C GLY A 105 -20.68 -17.65 20.35
N SER A 106 -19.83 -17.13 21.24
CA SER A 106 -18.58 -17.78 21.68
C SER A 106 -18.33 -17.57 23.17
N ASP A 107 -17.30 -18.22 23.71
CA ASP A 107 -16.91 -18.09 25.12
C ASP A 107 -15.85 -17.02 25.36
N TYR A 108 -15.43 -16.33 24.30
CA TYR A 108 -14.48 -15.22 24.41
C TYR A 108 -15.13 -13.97 24.97
N LYS A 109 -14.33 -13.22 25.70
CA LYS A 109 -14.66 -11.87 26.14
C LYS A 109 -13.49 -10.97 25.81
N VAL A 110 -13.80 -9.77 25.37
CA VAL A 110 -12.82 -8.75 25.02
C VAL A 110 -13.10 -7.53 25.88
N THR A 111 -12.07 -6.98 26.50
CA THR A 111 -12.12 -5.72 27.22
C THR A 111 -11.10 -4.78 26.60
N ILE A 112 -11.52 -3.59 26.17
CA ILE A 112 -10.56 -2.57 25.74
C ILE A 112 -10.08 -1.86 27.00
N LYS A 113 -8.82 -2.06 27.37
CA LYS A 113 -8.19 -1.49 28.56
C LYS A 113 -7.68 -0.07 28.32
N ASP A 114 -7.24 0.23 27.11
CA ASP A 114 -6.72 1.56 26.75
C ASP A 114 -6.98 1.90 25.28
N TYR A 115 -6.91 3.20 24.96
CA TYR A 115 -7.06 3.75 23.62
C TYR A 115 -6.09 4.91 23.41
N VAL A 116 -5.28 4.80 22.36
CA VAL A 116 -4.36 5.85 21.92
C VAL A 116 -4.82 6.35 20.55
N PRO A 117 -5.17 7.64 20.38
CA PRO A 117 -5.76 8.16 19.15
C PRO A 117 -4.75 8.25 17.98
N ASP A 118 -3.47 8.46 18.29
CA ASP A 118 -2.37 8.41 17.34
C ASP A 118 -1.17 7.71 18.00
N ALA A 119 -1.03 6.43 17.69
CA ALA A 119 -0.11 5.51 18.33
C ALA A 119 1.10 5.23 17.45
N GLU A 120 2.25 5.05 18.08
CA GLU A 120 3.47 4.58 17.44
C GLU A 120 4.04 3.41 18.23
N LEU A 121 4.41 2.35 17.52
CA LEU A 121 5.15 1.25 18.11
C LEU A 121 6.62 1.64 18.17
N HIS A 122 7.08 2.06 19.34
CA HIS A 122 8.49 2.28 19.60
C HIS A 122 9.16 0.94 19.90
N GLN A 123 10.24 0.65 19.18
CA GLN A 123 11.04 -0.57 19.36
C GLN A 123 12.46 -0.19 19.74
N GLU A 124 12.85 -0.53 20.96
CA GLU A 124 14.20 -0.29 21.47
C GLU A 124 14.96 -1.62 21.51
N PRO A 125 16.13 -1.74 20.86
CA PRO A 125 16.99 -2.90 20.98
C PRO A 125 17.44 -3.08 22.43
N VAL A 126 17.31 -4.29 22.99
CA VAL A 126 17.72 -4.62 24.35
C VAL A 126 18.54 -5.91 24.40
N ASN A 127 19.44 -5.98 25.38
CA ASN A 127 20.07 -7.23 25.78
C ASN A 127 19.27 -7.85 26.94
N THR A 128 18.66 -9.01 26.73
CA THR A 128 17.76 -9.63 27.74
C THR A 128 18.49 -10.56 28.70
N SER A 129 19.69 -11.04 28.33
CA SER A 129 20.47 -12.02 29.08
C SER A 129 21.95 -11.99 28.65
N ASP A 130 22.86 -12.36 29.54
CA ASP A 130 24.29 -12.56 29.21
C ASP A 130 24.57 -13.93 28.55
N THR A 131 23.58 -14.82 28.52
CA THR A 131 23.69 -16.11 27.83
C THR A 131 23.36 -15.93 26.34
N PRO A 132 24.20 -16.42 25.42
CA PRO A 132 23.92 -16.32 23.99
C PRO A 132 22.58 -16.95 23.59
N ASP A 133 21.65 -16.12 23.10
CA ASP A 133 20.37 -16.55 22.52
C ASP A 133 19.90 -15.50 21.50
N ASN A 134 20.04 -15.83 20.21
CA ASN A 134 20.03 -14.87 19.10
C ASN A 134 21.01 -13.69 19.29
N PRO A 135 22.33 -13.95 19.36
CA PRO A 135 23.30 -12.88 19.49
C PRO A 135 23.21 -11.85 18.37
N ALA A 136 23.55 -10.60 18.66
CA ALA A 136 23.56 -9.54 17.66
C ALA A 136 24.70 -8.55 17.88
N ILE A 137 25.15 -7.93 16.80
CA ILE A 137 26.16 -6.87 16.81
C ILE A 137 25.63 -5.61 16.12
N TYR A 138 25.96 -4.43 16.65
CA TYR A 138 25.69 -3.17 15.96
C TYR A 138 26.92 -2.76 15.16
N VAL A 139 26.77 -2.71 13.84
CA VAL A 139 27.84 -2.35 12.92
C VAL A 139 27.66 -0.92 12.43
N LYS A 140 28.78 -0.20 12.30
CA LYS A 140 28.85 1.13 11.70
C LYS A 140 29.85 1.11 10.56
N LEU A 141 29.41 1.55 9.38
CA LEU A 141 30.25 1.83 8.22
C LEU A 141 30.56 3.33 8.22
N LEU A 142 31.83 3.68 8.42
CA LEU A 142 32.29 5.05 8.56
C LEU A 142 32.93 5.51 7.25
N GLY A 143 32.42 6.59 6.66
CA GLY A 143 33.06 7.30 5.54
C GLY A 143 34.08 8.34 6.02
N SER A 144 34.43 9.31 5.17
CA SER A 144 35.44 10.34 5.51
C SER A 144 35.04 11.24 6.69
N ASP A 145 33.76 11.63 6.78
CA ASP A 145 33.31 12.63 7.76
C ASP A 145 31.97 12.28 8.45
N LYS A 146 31.31 11.18 8.03
CA LYS A 146 29.99 10.77 8.54
C LYS A 146 29.84 9.25 8.55
N VAL A 147 28.94 8.76 9.41
CA VAL A 147 28.46 7.37 9.34
C VAL A 147 27.70 7.20 8.02
N ALA A 148 28.18 6.31 7.16
CA ALA A 148 27.61 6.01 5.85
C ALA A 148 26.41 5.05 5.97
N ALA A 149 26.50 4.09 6.88
CA ALA A 149 25.42 3.17 7.24
C ALA A 149 25.67 2.61 8.65
N GLU A 150 24.60 2.26 9.35
CA GLU A 150 24.69 1.54 10.63
C GLU A 150 23.44 0.70 10.87
N GLY A 151 23.56 -0.32 11.72
CA GLY A 151 22.43 -1.18 12.09
C GLY A 151 22.85 -2.44 12.83
N TRP A 152 21.86 -3.16 13.36
CA TRP A 152 22.05 -4.46 13.99
C TRP A 152 22.14 -5.57 12.94
N LEU A 153 23.11 -6.48 13.11
CA LEU A 153 23.19 -7.77 12.43
C LEU A 153 22.97 -8.86 13.48
N LEU A 154 22.02 -9.77 13.22
CA LEU A 154 21.56 -10.80 14.15
C LEU A 154 22.05 -12.17 13.70
N ALA A 155 22.25 -13.09 14.64
CA ALA A 155 22.76 -14.43 14.39
C ALA A 155 21.70 -15.39 13.83
N HIS A 156 20.48 -15.36 14.38
CA HIS A 156 19.42 -16.32 13.99
C HIS A 156 18.51 -15.79 12.88
N ASP A 157 18.59 -14.50 12.57
CA ASP A 157 17.99 -13.93 11.37
C ASP A 157 19.04 -13.81 10.28
N ARG A 158 18.66 -14.07 9.02
CA ARG A 158 19.53 -13.77 7.87
C ARG A 158 19.62 -12.26 7.68
N ASN A 159 20.41 -11.62 8.53
CA ASN A 159 20.58 -10.18 8.54
C ASN A 159 22.01 -9.85 8.12
N TYR A 160 22.15 -9.29 6.92
CA TYR A 160 23.40 -8.83 6.34
C TYR A 160 23.20 -7.42 5.79
N TYR A 161 24.27 -6.64 5.80
CA TYR A 161 24.30 -5.35 5.11
C TYR A 161 24.89 -5.54 3.71
N GLU A 162 24.23 -5.01 2.68
CA GLU A 162 24.69 -5.06 1.30
C GLU A 162 24.63 -3.68 0.64
N ASP A 163 25.79 -3.13 0.27
CA ASP A 163 25.92 -1.93 -0.56
C ASP A 163 26.29 -2.34 -1.98
N LYS A 164 25.27 -2.39 -2.85
CA LYS A 164 25.43 -2.72 -4.27
C LYS A 164 26.27 -1.70 -5.05
N LYS A 165 26.28 -0.42 -4.64
CA LYS A 165 27.05 0.63 -5.32
C LYS A 165 28.54 0.45 -5.10
N GLN A 166 28.91 0.06 -3.88
CA GLN A 166 30.30 -0.19 -3.50
C GLN A 166 30.72 -1.67 -3.64
N ASN A 167 29.77 -2.53 -4.01
CA ASN A 167 29.95 -3.97 -4.11
C ASN A 167 30.53 -4.55 -2.80
N LEU A 168 29.92 -4.13 -1.69
CA LEU A 168 30.30 -4.48 -0.32
C LEU A 168 29.18 -5.27 0.34
N ARG A 169 29.53 -6.37 1.02
CA ARG A 169 28.64 -7.09 1.93
C ARG A 169 29.29 -7.23 3.31
N VAL A 170 28.50 -7.06 4.37
CA VAL A 170 28.91 -7.30 5.76
C VAL A 170 27.93 -8.29 6.39
N GLU A 171 28.45 -9.40 6.91
CA GLU A 171 27.67 -10.49 7.49
C GLU A 171 28.14 -10.75 8.93
N TYR A 172 27.20 -11.05 9.83
CA TYR A 172 27.49 -11.59 11.15
C TYR A 172 27.13 -13.07 11.16
N ILE A 173 28.06 -13.92 11.60
CA ILE A 173 27.89 -15.36 11.58
C ILE A 173 28.26 -15.92 12.95
N TRP A 174 27.25 -16.43 13.65
CA TRP A 174 27.43 -17.19 14.88
C TRP A 174 27.62 -18.66 14.56
N LEU A 175 28.67 -19.27 15.12
CA LEU A 175 28.98 -20.70 14.94
C LEU A 175 28.98 -21.42 16.28
N SER A 176 28.56 -22.68 16.27
CA SER A 176 28.29 -23.42 17.50
C SER A 176 29.55 -23.81 18.28
N SER A 177 30.72 -23.75 17.63
CA SER A 177 32.02 -24.06 18.25
C SER A 177 33.19 -23.40 17.50
N GLN A 178 34.33 -23.31 18.18
CA GLN A 178 35.59 -22.89 17.57
C GLN A 178 36.04 -23.80 16.41
N GLU A 179 35.84 -25.11 16.50
CA GLU A 179 36.21 -26.05 15.43
C GLU A 179 35.41 -25.78 14.14
N GLU A 180 34.10 -25.53 14.29
CA GLU A 180 33.23 -25.17 13.17
C GLU A 180 33.62 -23.84 12.53
N LEU A 181 34.07 -22.87 13.35
CA LEU A 181 34.62 -21.60 12.88
C LEU A 181 35.86 -21.80 12.03
N GLU A 182 36.83 -22.55 12.51
CA GLU A 182 38.08 -22.81 11.76
C GLU A 182 37.81 -23.56 10.45
N LYS A 183 36.95 -24.58 10.50
CA LYS A 183 36.50 -25.32 9.32
C LYS A 183 35.81 -24.40 8.30
N THR A 184 34.88 -23.56 8.76
CA THR A 184 34.17 -22.61 7.89
C THR A 184 35.14 -21.65 7.22
N ILE A 185 36.08 -21.05 7.97
CA ILE A 185 37.09 -20.15 7.41
C ILE A 185 37.94 -20.87 6.35
N SER A 186 38.44 -22.08 6.64
CA SER A 186 39.28 -22.84 5.71
C SER A 186 38.56 -23.20 4.40
N SER A 187 37.23 -23.32 4.44
CA SER A 187 36.42 -23.69 3.28
C SER A 187 36.14 -22.54 2.32
N ILE A 188 36.29 -21.28 2.75
CA ILE A 188 35.92 -20.07 1.98
C ILE A 188 36.58 -20.06 0.60
N GLU A 189 37.88 -20.34 0.52
CA GLU A 189 38.63 -20.28 -0.74
C GLU A 189 38.38 -21.50 -1.64
N THR A 190 37.84 -22.58 -1.07
CA THR A 190 37.52 -23.83 -1.79
C THR A 190 36.04 -23.92 -2.22
N ALA A 191 35.22 -22.95 -1.79
CA ALA A 191 33.79 -22.91 -2.04
C ALA A 191 33.50 -22.45 -3.48
N HIS A 192 33.80 -23.32 -4.44
CA HIS A 192 33.42 -23.14 -5.83
C HIS A 192 32.02 -23.72 -6.07
N PRO A 193 31.16 -23.05 -6.86
CA PRO A 193 29.88 -23.62 -7.23
C PRO A 193 30.11 -24.96 -7.93
N LYS A 194 29.40 -25.98 -7.46
CA LYS A 194 29.49 -27.34 -7.99
C LYS A 194 28.13 -28.01 -8.03
N VAL A 195 28.04 -29.04 -8.87
CA VAL A 195 26.92 -29.98 -8.92
C VAL A 195 27.44 -31.37 -8.58
N SER A 196 26.81 -31.99 -7.60
CA SER A 196 27.10 -33.36 -7.17
C SER A 196 26.01 -34.29 -7.69
N VAL A 197 26.41 -35.42 -8.27
CA VAL A 197 25.49 -36.44 -8.80
C VAL A 197 25.78 -37.77 -8.13
N MET A 198 24.75 -38.38 -7.55
CA MET A 198 24.80 -39.69 -6.90
C MET A 198 23.84 -40.65 -7.59
N ILE A 199 24.34 -41.83 -8.00
CA ILE A 199 23.54 -42.89 -8.62
C ILE A 199 23.32 -44.00 -7.60
N SER A 200 22.07 -44.12 -7.14
CA SER A 200 21.68 -44.90 -5.96
C SER A 200 21.93 -46.40 -6.11
N GLU A 201 21.85 -46.95 -7.32
CA GLU A 201 22.06 -48.38 -7.59
C GLU A 201 23.53 -48.81 -7.56
N GLN A 202 24.46 -47.87 -7.70
CA GLN A 202 25.89 -48.14 -7.86
C GLN A 202 26.73 -47.55 -6.70
N GLY A 203 26.13 -46.70 -5.86
CA GLY A 203 26.82 -46.01 -4.78
C GLY A 203 27.90 -45.03 -5.25
N ILE A 204 27.88 -44.64 -6.53
CA ILE A 204 28.89 -43.76 -7.13
C ILE A 204 28.44 -42.31 -7.00
N SER A 205 29.37 -41.43 -6.62
CA SER A 205 29.16 -39.98 -6.52
C SER A 205 30.21 -39.23 -7.34
N TYR A 206 29.78 -38.25 -8.14
CA TYR A 206 30.65 -37.37 -8.91
C TYR A 206 30.41 -35.91 -8.51
N ASP A 207 31.49 -35.14 -8.41
CA ASP A 207 31.44 -33.69 -8.21
C ASP A 207 31.94 -33.00 -9.48
N TYR A 208 31.12 -32.13 -10.05
CA TYR A 208 31.45 -31.36 -11.25
C TYR A 208 31.47 -29.85 -10.94
N PRO A 209 32.50 -29.12 -11.40
CA PRO A 209 32.50 -27.66 -11.30
C PRO A 209 31.35 -27.06 -12.12
N MET A 210 30.84 -25.90 -11.69
CA MET A 210 29.76 -25.20 -12.37
C MET A 210 30.23 -24.57 -13.70
N GLU A 211 30.25 -25.37 -14.75
CA GLU A 211 30.59 -24.93 -16.11
C GLU A 211 29.37 -25.02 -17.02
N LEU A 212 28.82 -23.87 -17.42
CA LEU A 212 27.64 -23.81 -18.25
C LEU A 212 27.92 -24.36 -19.66
N ASN A 213 26.94 -25.10 -20.18
CA ASN A 213 26.91 -25.71 -21.51
C ASN A 213 27.99 -26.75 -21.80
N LYS A 214 28.85 -27.09 -20.83
CA LYS A 214 29.76 -28.22 -20.91
C LYS A 214 29.02 -29.52 -20.65
N ASN A 215 29.30 -30.53 -21.46
CA ASN A 215 28.74 -31.87 -21.30
C ASN A 215 29.71 -32.73 -20.48
N PHE A 216 29.27 -33.18 -19.31
CA PHE A 216 29.99 -34.07 -18.43
C PHE A 216 29.48 -35.50 -18.61
N LYS A 217 30.34 -36.44 -19.01
CA LYS A 217 29.99 -37.87 -19.01
C LYS A 217 30.16 -38.43 -17.59
N LEU A 218 29.17 -39.21 -17.14
CA LEU A 218 29.26 -39.90 -15.85
C LEU A 218 29.95 -41.24 -16.10
N GLU A 219 31.28 -41.25 -15.90
CA GLU A 219 32.18 -42.36 -16.24
C GLU A 219 31.71 -43.70 -15.67
N GLY A 220 31.50 -44.70 -16.54
CA GLY A 220 30.96 -46.01 -16.13
C GLY A 220 29.44 -46.11 -16.18
N THR A 221 28.75 -45.10 -16.73
CA THR A 221 27.29 -45.08 -16.91
C THR A 221 26.90 -44.59 -18.30
N ASN A 222 25.62 -44.75 -18.67
CA ASN A 222 25.05 -44.22 -19.91
C ASN A 222 24.52 -42.78 -19.76
N TYR A 223 24.88 -42.09 -18.67
CA TYR A 223 24.38 -40.76 -18.38
C TYR A 223 25.39 -39.66 -18.75
N SER A 224 24.87 -38.52 -19.18
CA SER A 224 25.62 -37.28 -19.24
C SER A 224 24.82 -36.13 -18.62
N LEU A 225 25.54 -35.16 -18.07
CA LEU A 225 24.98 -33.99 -17.41
C LEU A 225 25.49 -32.72 -18.13
N ARG A 226 24.59 -31.77 -18.38
CA ARG A 226 24.92 -30.44 -18.88
C ARG A 226 24.24 -29.39 -18.02
N MET A 227 24.98 -28.40 -17.56
CA MET A 227 24.45 -27.29 -16.76
C MET A 227 24.03 -26.18 -17.72
N LEU A 228 22.76 -25.79 -17.74
CA LEU A 228 22.24 -24.85 -18.74
C LEU A 228 22.36 -23.40 -18.28
N GLN A 229 21.95 -23.15 -17.04
CA GLN A 229 21.95 -21.85 -16.40
C GLN A 229 21.88 -22.00 -14.89
N TYR A 230 22.21 -20.95 -14.16
CA TYR A 230 21.91 -20.85 -12.73
C TYR A 230 21.35 -19.47 -12.40
N VAL A 231 20.64 -19.39 -11.28
CA VAL A 231 20.02 -18.18 -10.72
C VAL A 231 20.36 -18.09 -9.25
N LEU A 232 20.37 -16.87 -8.72
CA LEU A 232 20.60 -16.62 -7.29
C LEU A 232 19.29 -16.59 -6.51
N ASN A 233 18.19 -16.24 -7.18
CA ASN A 233 16.84 -16.31 -6.65
C ASN A 233 15.87 -16.83 -7.71
N TYR A 234 15.45 -18.08 -7.57
CA TYR A 234 14.51 -18.70 -8.50
C TYR A 234 13.18 -17.93 -8.61
N GLY A 235 12.75 -17.67 -9.84
CA GLY A 235 11.59 -16.85 -10.17
C GLY A 235 11.90 -15.38 -10.46
N ASP A 236 13.09 -14.91 -10.09
CA ASP A 236 13.58 -13.57 -10.42
C ASP A 236 14.05 -13.50 -11.87
N ARG A 237 13.60 -12.48 -12.59
CA ARG A 237 13.88 -12.28 -14.03
C ARG A 237 14.95 -11.23 -14.31
N ARG A 238 15.48 -10.58 -13.26
CA ARG A 238 16.56 -9.60 -13.41
C ARG A 238 17.86 -10.28 -13.84
N PRO A 239 18.83 -9.52 -14.41
CA PRO A 239 20.18 -10.02 -14.65
C PRO A 239 20.78 -10.66 -13.41
N LEU A 240 21.62 -11.69 -13.58
CA LEU A 240 22.16 -12.49 -12.48
C LEU A 240 22.78 -11.65 -11.36
N GLY A 241 23.57 -10.62 -11.71
CA GLY A 241 24.22 -9.72 -10.74
C GLY A 241 23.28 -8.80 -9.95
N GLU A 242 21.99 -8.76 -10.29
CA GLU A 242 20.98 -7.98 -9.58
C GLU A 242 20.09 -8.83 -8.66
N GLN A 243 20.13 -10.15 -8.81
CA GLN A 243 19.32 -11.09 -8.05
C GLN A 243 19.87 -11.24 -6.62
N PRO A 244 19.01 -11.32 -5.59
CA PRO A 244 19.46 -11.70 -4.25
C PRO A 244 19.84 -13.19 -4.21
N THR A 245 20.59 -13.63 -3.19
CA THR A 245 21.04 -15.02 -3.04
C THR A 245 20.09 -15.88 -2.20
N ASP A 246 18.79 -15.57 -2.24
CA ASP A 246 17.79 -16.12 -1.33
C ASP A 246 17.35 -17.53 -1.70
N ASN A 247 17.27 -17.84 -3.00
CA ASN A 247 16.86 -19.14 -3.50
C ASN A 247 17.71 -19.57 -4.70
N PRO A 248 19.01 -19.88 -4.49
CA PRO A 248 19.91 -20.22 -5.58
C PRO A 248 19.57 -21.58 -6.16
N ALA A 249 19.59 -21.67 -7.49
CA ALA A 249 19.29 -22.90 -8.22
C ALA A 249 20.07 -23.00 -9.53
N VAL A 250 20.34 -24.22 -9.97
CA VAL A 250 20.93 -24.54 -11.28
C VAL A 250 19.95 -25.37 -12.09
N GLN A 251 19.79 -25.03 -13.36
CA GLN A 251 19.08 -25.87 -14.31
C GLN A 251 20.06 -26.84 -14.95
N VAL A 252 19.78 -28.13 -14.79
CA VAL A 252 20.57 -29.21 -15.37
C VAL A 252 19.76 -29.95 -16.44
N GLU A 253 20.45 -30.34 -17.50
CA GLU A 253 19.99 -31.29 -18.50
C GLU A 253 20.71 -32.61 -18.29
N ILE A 254 19.94 -33.69 -18.30
CA ILE A 254 20.41 -35.05 -18.10
C ILE A 254 20.07 -35.82 -19.36
N ASN A 255 21.08 -36.41 -19.98
CA ASN A 255 20.90 -37.32 -21.10
C ASN A 255 21.15 -38.74 -20.60
N GLY A 256 20.21 -39.65 -20.89
CA GLY A 256 20.31 -41.05 -20.50
C GLY A 256 19.58 -41.97 -21.49
N PRO A 257 19.46 -43.26 -21.17
CA PRO A 257 18.89 -44.27 -22.06
C PRO A 257 17.44 -44.00 -22.49
N GLU A 258 16.66 -43.30 -21.65
CA GLU A 258 15.25 -42.96 -21.88
C GLU A 258 15.08 -41.53 -22.47
N GLY A 259 16.16 -40.98 -23.03
CA GLY A 259 16.21 -39.64 -23.64
C GLY A 259 16.53 -38.52 -22.64
N SER A 260 16.42 -37.28 -23.09
CA SER A 260 16.80 -36.12 -22.26
C SER A 260 15.72 -35.74 -21.24
N GLU A 261 16.15 -35.13 -20.14
CA GLU A 261 15.30 -34.48 -19.13
C GLU A 261 15.99 -33.18 -18.67
N THR A 262 15.23 -32.12 -18.40
CA THR A 262 15.75 -30.93 -17.69
C THR A 262 15.06 -30.77 -16.36
N ARG A 263 15.80 -30.33 -15.33
CA ARG A 263 15.25 -30.03 -14.01
C ARG A 263 16.00 -28.90 -13.31
N TRP A 264 15.34 -28.24 -12.37
CA TRP A 264 15.94 -27.26 -11.48
C TRP A 264 16.39 -27.93 -10.19
N VAL A 265 17.64 -27.69 -9.78
CA VAL A 265 18.24 -28.20 -8.56
C VAL A 265 18.54 -27.03 -7.65
N PHE A 266 18.01 -27.06 -6.43
CA PHE A 266 18.04 -25.94 -5.48
C PHE A 266 19.08 -26.17 -4.38
N GLU A 267 19.93 -25.17 -4.14
CA GLU A 267 21.02 -25.27 -3.15
C GLU A 267 20.45 -25.41 -1.72
N LYS A 268 19.36 -24.72 -1.42
CA LYS A 268 18.72 -24.73 -0.08
C LYS A 268 17.68 -25.83 0.08
N PHE A 269 17.32 -26.55 -0.98
CA PHE A 269 16.29 -27.59 -0.98
C PHE A 269 16.78 -28.86 -1.71
N PRO A 270 17.79 -29.56 -1.16
CA PRO A 270 18.46 -30.68 -1.84
C PRO A 270 17.57 -31.92 -2.05
N ASP A 271 16.41 -31.98 -1.41
CA ASP A 271 15.41 -33.04 -1.55
C ASP A 271 14.18 -32.64 -2.37
N TRP A 272 14.18 -31.44 -2.98
CA TRP A 272 13.07 -30.94 -3.81
C TRP A 272 12.67 -31.91 -4.92
N ASP A 273 13.66 -32.57 -5.53
CA ASP A 273 13.48 -33.58 -6.59
C ASP A 273 12.62 -34.78 -6.14
N LYS A 274 12.57 -35.10 -4.83
CA LYS A 274 11.71 -36.20 -4.33
C LYS A 274 10.23 -35.86 -4.39
N MET A 275 9.89 -34.57 -4.41
CA MET A 275 8.51 -34.06 -4.41
C MET A 275 7.99 -33.73 -5.81
N HIS A 276 8.82 -33.88 -6.84
CA HIS A 276 8.50 -33.51 -8.22
C HIS A 276 8.71 -34.71 -9.17
N PRO A 277 7.95 -34.80 -10.27
CA PRO A 277 8.16 -35.86 -11.25
C PRO A 277 9.56 -35.75 -11.86
N ALA A 278 10.35 -36.82 -11.72
CA ALA A 278 11.64 -36.98 -12.38
C ALA A 278 11.66 -38.29 -13.18
N LYS A 279 12.19 -38.24 -14.40
CA LYS A 279 12.40 -39.39 -15.29
C LYS A 279 13.43 -40.33 -14.68
N TYR A 280 14.58 -39.80 -14.29
CA TYR A 280 15.68 -40.59 -13.70
C TYR A 280 15.63 -40.56 -12.17
N LYS A 281 14.81 -41.43 -11.57
CA LYS A 281 14.59 -41.53 -10.11
C LYS A 281 15.75 -42.14 -9.34
N ASN A 282 16.58 -42.94 -10.00
CA ASN A 282 17.78 -43.55 -9.42
C ASN A 282 18.92 -42.53 -9.19
N MET A 283 18.81 -41.33 -9.76
CA MET A 283 19.84 -40.31 -9.71
C MET A 283 19.44 -39.14 -8.81
N LYS A 284 20.23 -38.91 -7.76
CA LYS A 284 20.13 -37.74 -6.88
C LYS A 284 21.12 -36.68 -7.34
N ILE A 285 20.63 -35.47 -7.58
CA ILE A 285 21.46 -34.32 -7.95
C ILE A 285 21.32 -33.26 -6.87
N THR A 286 22.44 -32.73 -6.41
CA THR A 286 22.49 -31.59 -5.49
C THR A 286 23.44 -30.54 -6.04
N CYS A 287 23.21 -29.27 -5.67
CA CYS A 287 24.15 -28.19 -5.99
C CYS A 287 24.56 -27.48 -4.70
N SER A 288 25.75 -26.90 -4.71
CA SER A 288 26.30 -26.16 -3.57
C SER A 288 27.24 -25.08 -4.07
N GLY A 289 27.38 -24.00 -3.31
CA GLY A 289 28.32 -22.94 -3.57
C GLY A 289 27.88 -21.93 -4.63
N ILE A 290 26.59 -21.90 -5.01
CA ILE A 290 26.05 -20.90 -5.95
C ILE A 290 25.93 -19.56 -5.23
N ALA A 291 25.34 -19.56 -4.03
CA ALA A 291 25.28 -18.38 -3.18
C ALA A 291 26.68 -17.85 -2.81
N SER A 292 27.58 -18.75 -2.41
CA SER A 292 28.95 -18.35 -2.01
C SER A 292 29.87 -18.08 -3.19
N GLY A 293 29.58 -18.58 -4.39
CA GLY A 293 30.34 -18.27 -5.59
C GLY A 293 30.00 -16.90 -6.16
N HIS A 294 28.75 -16.45 -6.00
CA HIS A 294 28.29 -15.12 -6.36
C HIS A 294 28.29 -14.20 -5.12
N MET A 295 29.50 -13.88 -4.64
CA MET A 295 29.68 -12.93 -3.54
C MET A 295 29.92 -11.51 -4.06
N ALA A 296 29.55 -10.53 -3.23
CA ALA A 296 29.99 -9.16 -3.45
C ALA A 296 31.53 -9.12 -3.55
N LYS A 297 32.06 -8.26 -4.42
CA LYS A 297 33.50 -8.14 -4.68
C LYS A 297 34.29 -7.98 -3.38
N ASN A 298 33.74 -7.21 -2.43
CA ASN A 298 34.24 -7.10 -1.07
C ASN A 298 33.20 -7.70 -0.11
N THR A 299 33.58 -8.73 0.63
CA THR A 299 32.73 -9.28 1.71
C THR A 299 33.50 -9.30 3.02
N ILE A 300 32.87 -8.83 4.09
CA ILE A 300 33.39 -8.92 5.45
C ILE A 300 32.49 -9.84 6.24
N ARG A 301 33.07 -10.90 6.81
CA ARG A 301 32.36 -11.81 7.72
C ARG A 301 32.89 -11.64 9.12
N LEU A 302 32.00 -11.26 10.03
CA LEU A 302 32.25 -11.17 11.47
C LEU A 302 31.81 -12.50 12.08
N PHE A 303 32.76 -13.40 12.30
CA PHE A 303 32.53 -14.67 12.97
C PHE A 303 32.64 -14.53 14.48
N GLN A 304 31.82 -15.28 15.20
CA GLN A 304 31.90 -15.42 16.65
C GLN A 304 31.42 -16.81 17.07
N SER A 305 32.00 -17.36 18.14
CA SER A 305 31.55 -18.61 18.76
C SER A 305 31.33 -18.43 20.28
N PRO A 306 30.55 -19.31 20.94
CA PRO A 306 30.30 -19.26 22.38
C PRO A 306 31.57 -19.28 23.24
N GLU A 307 32.66 -19.88 22.74
CA GLU A 307 33.94 -19.99 23.45
C GLU A 307 34.76 -18.68 23.44
N GLY A 308 34.21 -17.60 22.87
CA GLY A 308 34.78 -16.25 22.92
C GLY A 308 35.75 -15.92 21.79
N LYS A 309 35.97 -16.83 20.84
CA LYS A 309 36.76 -16.53 19.63
C LYS A 309 35.91 -15.72 18.67
N GLN A 310 36.38 -14.51 18.34
CA GLN A 310 35.72 -13.61 17.40
C GLN A 310 36.71 -13.12 16.34
N VAL A 311 36.38 -13.31 15.07
CA VAL A 311 37.30 -13.13 13.95
C VAL A 311 36.60 -12.45 12.79
N MET A 312 37.24 -11.42 12.24
CA MET A 312 36.80 -10.74 11.05
C MET A 312 37.61 -11.27 9.88
N VAL A 313 36.89 -11.81 8.90
CA VAL A 313 37.47 -12.31 7.66
C VAL A 313 37.06 -11.36 6.55
N SER A 314 38.06 -10.71 5.97
CA SER A 314 37.88 -9.88 4.77
C SER A 314 38.15 -10.74 3.55
N ILE A 315 37.17 -10.78 2.65
CA ILE A 315 37.16 -11.59 1.44
C ILE A 315 37.07 -10.65 0.25
N LYS A 316 37.98 -10.80 -0.70
CA LYS A 316 37.97 -10.05 -1.95
C LYS A 316 38.09 -11.01 -3.12
N ASP A 317 37.19 -10.89 -4.08
CA ASP A 317 37.17 -11.75 -5.29
C ASP A 317 37.25 -13.25 -4.92
N ASN A 318 36.48 -13.68 -3.91
CA ASN A 318 36.47 -15.04 -3.32
C ASN A 318 37.79 -15.54 -2.71
N ARG A 319 38.72 -14.63 -2.38
CA ARG A 319 39.96 -14.95 -1.66
C ARG A 319 40.01 -14.24 -0.32
N ILE A 320 40.52 -14.92 0.70
CA ILE A 320 40.72 -14.29 2.00
C ILE A 320 41.91 -13.34 1.87
N ILE A 321 41.68 -12.06 2.13
CA ILE A 321 42.75 -11.04 2.16
C ILE A 321 43.24 -10.75 3.57
N SER A 322 42.39 -10.94 4.58
CA SER A 322 42.80 -10.86 5.98
C SER A 322 41.87 -11.63 6.90
N THR A 323 42.46 -12.16 7.98
CA THR A 323 41.77 -12.83 9.08
C THR A 323 42.33 -12.26 10.36
N ILE A 324 41.58 -11.40 11.05
CA ILE A 324 42.04 -10.71 12.26
C ILE A 324 40.99 -10.80 13.37
N PRO A 325 41.38 -10.85 14.65
CA PRO A 325 40.40 -10.68 15.73
C PRO A 325 39.76 -9.29 15.60
N TRP A 326 38.44 -9.22 15.77
CA TRP A 326 37.75 -7.94 15.92
C TRP A 326 37.50 -7.64 17.40
N GLU A 327 37.23 -6.38 17.70
CA GLU A 327 37.06 -5.82 19.05
C GLU A 327 36.02 -4.71 18.95
N LEU A 328 35.26 -4.49 20.02
CA LEU A 328 34.28 -3.39 20.08
C LEU A 328 34.98 -2.03 19.97
N GLU A 329 34.31 -1.07 19.35
CA GLU A 329 34.74 0.33 19.13
C GLU A 329 36.03 0.51 18.31
N LYS A 330 36.66 -0.58 17.87
CA LYS A 330 37.85 -0.54 17.01
C LYS A 330 37.44 -0.41 15.54
N LYS A 331 38.15 0.47 14.83
CA LYS A 331 37.89 0.76 13.41
C LYS A 331 38.82 -0.07 12.51
N TYR A 332 38.24 -0.69 11.50
CA TYR A 332 38.95 -1.54 10.55
C TYR A 332 38.79 -1.00 9.12
N PRO A 333 39.89 -0.73 8.39
CA PRO A 333 39.79 -0.29 7.00
C PRO A 333 39.24 -1.42 6.12
N ILE A 334 38.40 -1.06 5.14
CA ILE A 334 37.89 -1.99 4.14
C ILE A 334 38.72 -1.85 2.87
N ALA A 335 39.20 -2.97 2.33
CA ALA A 335 40.06 -2.95 1.14
C ALA A 335 39.37 -2.26 -0.06
N ASP A 336 40.13 -1.45 -0.80
CA ASP A 336 39.71 -0.69 -1.98
C ASP A 336 38.51 0.26 -1.78
N LEU A 337 38.08 0.48 -0.54
CA LEU A 337 37.00 1.40 -0.19
C LEU A 337 37.53 2.46 0.77
N ASN A 338 37.08 3.70 0.59
CA ASN A 338 37.36 4.78 1.54
C ASN A 338 36.41 4.72 2.75
N HIS A 339 36.24 3.51 3.31
CA HIS A 339 35.34 3.24 4.43
C HIS A 339 36.05 2.41 5.50
N GLN A 340 35.59 2.57 6.74
CA GLN A 340 36.00 1.75 7.87
C GLN A 340 34.79 1.05 8.48
N LEU A 341 34.95 -0.21 8.87
CA LEU A 341 33.97 -0.95 9.64
C LEU A 341 34.28 -0.83 11.13
N MET A 342 33.24 -0.67 11.95
CA MET A 342 33.34 -0.69 13.41
C MET A 342 32.16 -1.49 13.98
N VAL A 343 32.42 -2.36 14.95
CA VAL A 343 31.38 -2.98 15.75
C VAL A 343 31.27 -2.18 17.05
N SER A 344 30.15 -1.48 17.29
CA SER A 344 30.01 -0.64 18.49
C SER A 344 29.37 -1.36 19.65
N ASN A 345 28.43 -2.28 19.37
CA ASN A 345 27.67 -2.99 20.41
C ASN A 345 27.61 -4.48 20.12
N TYR A 346 27.47 -5.27 21.18
CA TYR A 346 27.21 -6.71 21.14
C TYR A 346 26.17 -7.05 22.20
N PHE A 347 25.06 -7.67 21.78
CA PHE A 347 24.04 -8.23 22.65
C PHE A 347 24.07 -9.75 22.54
N PRO A 348 24.49 -10.48 23.59
CA PRO A 348 24.44 -11.94 23.60
C PRO A 348 23.01 -12.46 23.47
N SER A 349 22.01 -11.77 24.02
CA SER A 349 20.61 -12.09 23.76
C SER A 349 19.84 -10.86 23.30
N PHE A 350 19.68 -10.75 21.98
CA PHE A 350 19.04 -9.62 21.34
C PHE A 350 17.52 -9.79 21.29
N ASP A 351 16.80 -8.76 21.75
CA ASP A 351 15.36 -8.62 21.51
C ASP A 351 15.01 -7.13 21.31
N PHE A 352 13.76 -6.85 20.95
CA PHE A 352 13.21 -5.50 20.95
C PHE A 352 12.25 -5.35 22.12
N LYS A 353 12.54 -4.40 23.01
CA LYS A 353 11.54 -3.88 23.93
C LYS A 353 10.55 -3.05 23.11
N ARG A 354 9.28 -3.47 23.12
CA ARG A 354 8.19 -2.84 22.36
C ARG A 354 7.33 -2.02 23.31
N GLU A 355 7.06 -0.78 22.94
CA GLU A 355 6.22 0.13 23.70
C GLU A 355 5.31 0.90 22.75
N VAL A 356 4.04 1.07 23.12
CA VAL A 356 3.11 1.91 22.38
C VAL A 356 3.13 3.30 22.98
N ILE A 357 3.57 4.28 22.20
CA ILE A 357 3.64 5.68 22.60
C ILE A 357 2.54 6.49 21.92
N LYS A 358 2.05 7.52 22.61
CA LYS A 358 1.08 8.48 22.07
C LYS A 358 1.82 9.63 21.39
N LYS A 359 1.59 9.82 20.09
CA LYS A 359 2.19 10.90 19.30
C LYS A 359 1.43 12.21 19.43
N SER A 360 0.10 12.16 19.42
CA SER A 360 -0.76 13.34 19.47
C SER A 360 -2.13 13.02 20.08
N ASP A 361 -2.92 14.07 20.34
CA ASP A 361 -4.34 13.95 20.73
C ASP A 361 -5.28 13.83 19.52
N GLU A 362 -4.79 14.11 18.31
CA GLU A 362 -5.55 13.99 17.08
C GLU A 362 -5.67 12.52 16.64
N VAL A 363 -6.74 12.17 15.94
CA VAL A 363 -6.93 10.80 15.45
C VAL A 363 -6.04 10.58 14.22
N GLY A 364 -4.93 9.87 14.43
CA GLY A 364 -3.97 9.50 13.40
C GLY A 364 -4.00 8.00 13.12
N MET A 365 -3.01 7.27 13.65
CA MET A 365 -2.99 5.81 13.65
C MET A 365 -3.43 5.26 15.01
N PRO A 366 -4.73 5.13 15.29
CA PRO A 366 -5.15 4.72 16.61
C PRO A 366 -4.75 3.28 16.93
N ALA A 367 -4.50 3.03 18.22
CA ALA A 367 -4.32 1.70 18.76
C ALA A 367 -5.21 1.48 19.98
N ILE A 368 -5.67 0.25 20.17
CA ILE A 368 -6.43 -0.17 21.35
C ILE A 368 -5.65 -1.26 22.09
N PHE A 369 -5.58 -1.15 23.41
CA PHE A 369 -5.05 -2.20 24.25
C PHE A 369 -6.20 -3.13 24.66
N VAL A 370 -6.17 -4.38 24.22
CA VAL A 370 -7.24 -5.34 24.45
C VAL A 370 -6.79 -6.42 25.42
N GLU A 371 -7.66 -6.75 26.37
CA GLU A 371 -7.62 -7.99 27.13
C GLU A 371 -8.60 -8.98 26.50
N VAL A 372 -8.09 -10.13 26.11
CA VAL A 372 -8.85 -11.22 25.52
C VAL A 372 -8.87 -12.39 26.48
N GLU A 373 -10.04 -12.70 27.02
CA GLU A 373 -10.27 -13.90 27.83
C GLU A 373 -10.87 -14.99 26.94
N GLY A 374 -10.22 -16.15 26.88
CA GLY A 374 -10.68 -17.32 26.13
C GLY A 374 -10.47 -18.63 26.89
N PRO A 375 -10.81 -19.78 26.26
CA PRO A 375 -10.67 -21.11 26.86
C PRO A 375 -9.24 -21.45 27.29
N SER A 376 -8.23 -20.93 26.57
CA SER A 376 -6.81 -21.17 26.86
C SER A 376 -6.19 -20.16 27.83
N GLY A 377 -6.97 -19.23 28.38
CA GLY A 377 -6.50 -18.21 29.32
C GLY A 377 -6.77 -16.78 28.85
N THR A 378 -6.09 -15.84 29.50
CA THR A 378 -6.20 -14.40 29.25
C THR A 378 -4.92 -13.88 28.62
N VAL A 379 -5.05 -13.06 27.57
CA VAL A 379 -3.94 -12.41 26.87
C VAL A 379 -4.24 -10.93 26.69
N ASP A 380 -3.24 -10.10 26.94
CA ASP A 380 -3.28 -8.67 26.65
C ASP A 380 -2.47 -8.37 25.38
N ASP A 381 -2.96 -7.49 24.51
CA ASP A 381 -2.24 -7.09 23.30
C ASP A 381 -2.66 -5.70 22.79
N TRP A 382 -1.79 -5.06 22.00
CA TRP A 382 -2.10 -3.83 21.29
C TRP A 382 -2.54 -4.12 19.85
N LEU A 383 -3.72 -3.62 19.48
CA LEU A 383 -4.21 -3.68 18.10
C LEU A 383 -4.13 -2.31 17.46
N PHE A 384 -3.31 -2.17 16.43
CA PHE A 384 -3.20 -0.96 15.62
C PHE A 384 -4.20 -0.97 14.47
N SER A 385 -4.76 0.19 14.15
CA SER A 385 -5.78 0.35 13.11
C SER A 385 -5.28 0.09 11.68
N ASN A 386 -3.96 0.09 11.48
CA ASN A 386 -3.30 -0.12 10.20
C ASN A 386 -2.76 -1.55 10.03
N ASN A 387 -3.01 -2.45 10.99
CA ASN A 387 -2.53 -3.81 10.91
C ASN A 387 -3.21 -4.54 9.74
N GLN A 388 -2.41 -5.05 8.80
CA GLN A 388 -2.92 -5.71 7.59
C GLN A 388 -3.44 -7.12 7.86
N TYR A 389 -3.08 -7.71 9.00
CA TYR A 389 -3.41 -9.09 9.35
C TYR A 389 -4.21 -9.16 10.64
N ALA A 390 -5.12 -10.12 10.70
CA ALA A 390 -5.85 -10.42 11.93
C ALA A 390 -4.90 -10.98 12.99
N THR A 391 -5.05 -10.51 14.21
CA THR A 391 -4.30 -11.01 15.37
C THR A 391 -5.01 -12.23 15.92
N TRP A 392 -4.37 -13.39 15.82
CA TRP A 392 -4.89 -14.68 16.30
C TRP A 392 -4.48 -14.92 17.75
N TYR A 393 -5.42 -15.33 18.60
CA TYR A 393 -5.18 -15.56 20.03
C TYR A 393 -4.98 -17.04 20.36
N THR A 394 -4.66 -17.35 21.62
CA THR A 394 -4.00 -18.57 22.13
C THR A 394 -4.55 -19.93 21.71
N ASP A 395 -5.79 -20.05 21.26
CA ASP A 395 -6.36 -21.31 20.74
C ASP A 395 -6.48 -21.34 19.21
N ASN A 396 -5.95 -20.32 18.54
CA ASN A 396 -6.02 -20.10 17.10
C ASN A 396 -7.47 -20.19 16.56
N ASN A 397 -8.45 -19.81 17.39
CA ASN A 397 -9.87 -19.86 17.06
C ASN A 397 -10.55 -18.49 17.13
N LEU A 398 -10.06 -17.54 17.92
CA LEU A 398 -10.45 -16.13 17.84
C LEU A 398 -9.37 -15.31 17.12
N ALA A 399 -9.81 -14.44 16.21
CA ALA A 399 -9.00 -13.36 15.67
C ALA A 399 -9.69 -12.00 15.87
N LEU A 400 -8.89 -10.96 16.12
CA LEU A 400 -9.36 -9.58 16.18
C LEU A 400 -8.66 -8.72 15.10
N VAL A 401 -9.41 -7.77 14.56
CA VAL A 401 -8.94 -6.74 13.63
C VAL A 401 -9.50 -5.40 14.09
N TYR A 402 -8.62 -4.42 14.31
CA TYR A 402 -9.03 -3.03 14.49
C TYR A 402 -8.79 -2.31 13.18
N GLU A 403 -9.85 -1.80 12.54
CA GLU A 403 -9.76 -1.25 11.18
C GLU A 403 -10.57 0.03 11.01
N SER A 404 -10.16 0.85 10.04
CA SER A 404 -10.92 2.02 9.60
C SER A 404 -12.15 1.59 8.79
N THR A 405 -13.29 2.23 9.04
CA THR A 405 -14.52 2.05 8.25
C THR A 405 -14.58 2.97 7.03
N GLY A 406 -13.49 3.68 6.74
CA GLY A 406 -13.35 4.63 5.63
C GLY A 406 -13.61 6.09 6.02
N ASP A 407 -13.04 7.00 5.22
CA ASP A 407 -13.25 8.43 5.34
C ASP A 407 -14.60 8.82 4.72
N SER A 408 -15.40 9.59 5.45
CA SER A 408 -16.59 10.23 4.87
C SER A 408 -16.33 11.71 4.67
N ILE A 409 -16.70 12.24 3.51
CA ILE A 409 -16.50 13.65 3.20
C ILE A 409 -17.57 14.48 3.89
N LYS A 410 -17.13 15.49 4.64
CA LYS A 410 -17.98 16.42 5.37
C LYS A 410 -18.54 17.46 4.41
N HIS A 411 -17.66 18.24 3.78
CA HIS A 411 -18.01 19.21 2.74
C HIS A 411 -16.86 19.39 1.75
N PHE A 412 -17.18 19.85 0.55
CA PHE A 412 -16.19 20.31 -0.43
C PHE A 412 -16.61 21.66 -0.98
N THR A 413 -15.67 22.57 -1.22
CA THR A 413 -15.93 23.92 -1.75
C THR A 413 -14.94 24.29 -2.84
N SER A 414 -15.40 25.00 -3.86
CA SER A 414 -14.57 25.43 -4.98
C SER A 414 -14.50 26.95 -5.04
N LYS A 415 -13.30 27.53 -4.95
CA LYS A 415 -13.06 28.96 -5.14
C LYS A 415 -12.95 29.25 -6.63
N LEU A 416 -14.01 29.83 -7.19
CA LEU A 416 -14.10 30.11 -8.61
C LEU A 416 -13.89 31.59 -8.91
N ARG A 417 -13.17 31.84 -10.01
CA ARG A 417 -13.01 33.15 -10.61
C ARG A 417 -13.51 33.13 -12.05
N ILE A 418 -14.27 34.14 -12.43
CA ILE A 418 -14.69 34.37 -13.81
C ILE A 418 -13.78 35.42 -14.43
N GLU A 419 -13.26 35.11 -15.61
CA GLU A 419 -12.31 35.95 -16.34
C GLU A 419 -12.86 36.34 -17.72
N GLU A 420 -12.73 37.62 -18.05
CA GLU A 420 -12.99 38.16 -19.39
C GLU A 420 -11.86 39.10 -19.80
N ASN A 421 -11.35 38.96 -21.03
CA ASN A 421 -10.26 39.79 -21.56
C ASN A 421 -9.03 39.88 -20.62
N GLY A 422 -8.75 38.80 -19.88
CA GLY A 422 -7.65 38.73 -18.92
C GLY A 422 -7.91 39.43 -17.58
N GLN A 423 -9.13 39.90 -17.31
CA GLN A 423 -9.51 40.53 -16.04
C GLN A 423 -10.53 39.69 -15.27
N THR A 424 -10.39 39.69 -13.95
CA THR A 424 -11.36 39.12 -13.01
C THR A 424 -12.65 39.93 -13.00
N VAL A 425 -13.77 39.32 -13.38
CA VAL A 425 -15.09 39.98 -13.44
C VAL A 425 -16.08 39.46 -12.41
N ALA A 426 -15.83 38.30 -11.81
CA ALA A 426 -16.57 37.79 -10.66
C ALA A 426 -15.71 36.76 -9.90
N GLU A 427 -15.95 36.62 -8.60
CA GLU A 427 -15.32 35.61 -7.76
C GLU A 427 -16.34 35.10 -6.73
N LYS A 428 -16.36 33.79 -6.49
CA LYS A 428 -17.18 33.18 -5.43
C LYS A 428 -16.62 31.83 -5.02
N THR A 429 -16.59 31.57 -3.72
CA THR A 429 -16.47 30.21 -3.18
C THR A 429 -17.82 29.53 -3.24
N ILE A 430 -17.99 28.59 -4.16
CA ILE A 430 -19.23 27.82 -4.31
C ILE A 430 -19.19 26.56 -3.46
N ARG A 431 -20.38 26.06 -3.13
CA ARG A 431 -20.60 24.76 -2.48
C ARG A 431 -21.88 24.12 -3.03
N VAL A 432 -22.17 22.88 -2.66
CA VAL A 432 -23.44 22.23 -3.03
C VAL A 432 -24.61 23.12 -2.63
N ASN A 433 -25.50 23.42 -3.58
CA ASN A 433 -26.65 24.34 -3.45
C ASN A 433 -26.35 25.84 -3.32
N ASP A 434 -25.09 26.28 -3.43
CA ASP A 434 -24.74 27.71 -3.44
C ASP A 434 -23.90 28.05 -4.69
N PRO A 435 -24.54 28.19 -5.88
CA PRO A 435 -23.85 28.35 -7.16
C PRO A 435 -23.34 29.77 -7.42
N LEU A 436 -22.42 29.92 -8.38
CA LEU A 436 -22.01 31.21 -8.95
C LEU A 436 -22.90 31.52 -10.17
N THR A 437 -23.48 32.71 -10.22
CA THR A 437 -24.27 33.17 -11.38
C THR A 437 -23.58 34.31 -12.11
N TYR A 438 -23.39 34.18 -13.42
CA TYR A 438 -22.78 35.21 -14.25
C TYR A 438 -23.31 35.17 -15.70
N LYS A 439 -23.69 36.32 -16.27
CA LYS A 439 -24.29 36.46 -17.63
C LYS A 439 -25.43 35.46 -17.96
N GLY A 440 -26.24 35.15 -16.95
CA GLY A 440 -27.36 34.19 -17.03
C GLY A 440 -26.95 32.72 -16.99
N TYR A 441 -25.66 32.42 -16.85
CA TYR A 441 -25.15 31.08 -16.54
C TYR A 441 -25.09 30.90 -15.03
N VAL A 442 -25.51 29.74 -14.56
CA VAL A 442 -25.43 29.28 -13.18
C VAL A 442 -24.47 28.10 -13.15
N ILE A 443 -23.44 28.23 -12.33
CA ILE A 443 -22.33 27.29 -12.19
C ILE A 443 -22.51 26.58 -10.85
N TYR A 444 -22.96 25.34 -10.92
CA TYR A 444 -23.18 24.48 -9.76
C TYR A 444 -21.96 23.61 -9.53
N GLN A 445 -21.65 23.37 -8.26
CA GLN A 445 -20.73 22.31 -7.87
C GLN A 445 -21.48 20.97 -7.93
N SER A 446 -21.03 20.05 -8.78
CA SER A 446 -21.72 18.77 -9.02
C SER A 446 -20.94 17.55 -8.59
N SER A 447 -19.61 17.58 -8.65
CA SER A 447 -18.75 16.44 -8.28
C SER A 447 -17.33 16.91 -7.94
N TYR A 448 -16.48 15.99 -7.52
CA TYR A 448 -15.07 16.22 -7.18
C TYR A 448 -14.26 14.94 -7.41
N ASP A 449 -12.93 15.04 -7.30
CA ASP A 449 -12.01 13.91 -7.27
C ASP A 449 -11.88 13.32 -5.84
N PRO A 450 -12.37 12.10 -5.56
CA PRO A 450 -12.25 11.51 -4.24
C PRO A 450 -10.85 11.02 -3.88
N GLU A 451 -9.96 10.81 -4.86
CA GLU A 451 -8.62 10.25 -4.64
C GLU A 451 -7.55 11.35 -4.59
N ALA A 452 -7.48 12.19 -5.63
CA ALA A 452 -6.43 13.20 -5.71
C ALA A 452 -6.87 14.58 -5.19
N GLY A 453 -8.18 14.84 -5.09
CA GLY A 453 -8.72 16.14 -4.66
C GLY A 453 -8.36 17.31 -5.59
N THR A 454 -7.95 17.05 -6.83
CA THR A 454 -7.33 18.08 -7.70
C THR A 454 -8.28 18.77 -8.68
N PHE A 455 -9.55 18.35 -8.75
CA PHE A 455 -10.53 18.97 -9.63
C PHE A 455 -11.92 19.14 -9.00
N SER A 456 -12.60 20.19 -9.44
CA SER A 456 -14.02 20.44 -9.21
C SER A 456 -14.82 20.10 -10.46
N GLY A 457 -15.79 19.21 -10.33
CA GLY A 457 -16.80 18.97 -11.35
C GLY A 457 -17.89 20.04 -11.27
N LEU A 458 -18.00 20.85 -12.32
CA LEU A 458 -18.94 21.95 -12.43
C LEU A 458 -20.06 21.61 -13.40
N GLN A 459 -21.30 21.87 -13.00
CA GLN A 459 -22.46 21.84 -13.89
C GLN A 459 -22.84 23.26 -14.30
N ILE A 460 -22.87 23.49 -15.60
CA ILE A 460 -23.17 24.79 -16.21
C ILE A 460 -24.59 24.77 -16.75
N VAL A 461 -25.42 25.72 -16.31
CA VAL A 461 -26.83 25.83 -16.72
C VAL A 461 -27.13 27.27 -17.11
N LYS A 462 -27.81 27.49 -18.23
CA LYS A 462 -28.44 28.78 -18.55
C LYS A 462 -29.84 28.52 -19.05
N ASP A 463 -30.83 29.12 -18.40
CA ASP A 463 -32.25 28.90 -18.69
C ASP A 463 -32.99 30.26 -18.72
N PRO A 464 -33.09 30.88 -19.91
CA PRO A 464 -33.78 32.16 -20.07
C PRO A 464 -35.31 32.03 -19.94
N GLY A 465 -35.86 30.81 -19.89
CA GLY A 465 -37.28 30.56 -19.71
C GLY A 465 -37.75 30.75 -18.27
N ILE A 466 -36.85 30.60 -17.29
CA ILE A 466 -37.16 30.67 -15.86
C ILE A 466 -37.94 31.93 -15.45
N PRO A 467 -37.52 33.16 -15.82
CA PRO A 467 -38.26 34.36 -15.45
C PRO A 467 -39.69 34.39 -16.01
N ILE A 468 -39.90 33.87 -17.23
CA ILE A 468 -41.21 33.81 -17.90
C ILE A 468 -42.12 32.80 -17.19
N VAL A 469 -41.57 31.63 -16.85
CA VAL A 469 -42.29 30.59 -16.09
C VAL A 469 -42.70 31.14 -14.71
N TYR A 470 -41.80 31.82 -13.99
CA TYR A 470 -42.13 32.41 -12.69
C TYR A 470 -43.15 33.55 -12.80
N ALA A 471 -43.08 34.39 -13.84
CA ALA A 471 -44.09 35.39 -14.09
C ALA A 471 -45.47 34.75 -14.34
N GLY A 472 -45.50 33.63 -15.08
CA GLY A 472 -46.69 32.80 -15.25
C GLY A 472 -47.21 32.28 -13.91
N PHE A 473 -46.39 31.64 -13.08
CA PHE A 473 -46.81 31.18 -11.75
C PHE A 473 -47.33 32.32 -10.86
N GLY A 474 -46.67 33.49 -10.88
CA GLY A 474 -47.13 34.68 -10.15
C GLY A 474 -48.52 35.14 -10.63
N ALA A 475 -48.73 35.22 -11.94
CA ALA A 475 -50.02 35.55 -12.53
C ALA A 475 -51.10 34.51 -12.22
N LEU A 476 -50.74 33.22 -12.16
CA LEU A 476 -51.64 32.13 -11.79
C LEU A 476 -52.10 32.29 -10.34
N CYS A 477 -51.16 32.44 -9.40
CA CYS A 477 -51.46 32.67 -7.98
C CYS A 477 -52.35 33.90 -7.80
N PHE A 478 -52.03 35.02 -8.45
CA PHE A 478 -52.84 36.23 -8.39
C PHE A 478 -54.23 36.03 -9.01
N GLY A 479 -54.33 35.32 -10.13
CA GLY A 479 -55.61 35.01 -10.77
C GLY A 479 -56.54 34.19 -9.89
N VAL A 480 -56.02 33.18 -9.20
CA VAL A 480 -56.77 32.38 -8.23
C VAL A 480 -57.24 33.25 -7.07
N VAL A 481 -56.35 34.06 -6.47
CA VAL A 481 -56.71 34.99 -5.39
C VAL A 481 -57.79 35.98 -5.85
N PHE A 482 -57.68 36.49 -7.08
CA PHE A 482 -58.65 37.41 -7.64
C PHE A 482 -60.03 36.78 -7.80
N ILE A 483 -60.11 35.54 -8.30
CA ILE A 483 -61.38 34.82 -8.49
C ILE A 483 -62.08 34.55 -7.16
N PHE A 484 -61.35 34.07 -6.15
CA PHE A 484 -61.93 33.57 -4.91
C PHE A 484 -62.09 34.62 -3.80
N TYR A 485 -61.27 35.67 -3.78
CA TYR A 485 -61.27 36.64 -2.69
C TYR A 485 -61.64 38.05 -3.15
N ILE A 486 -60.99 38.56 -4.21
CA ILE A 486 -61.18 39.95 -4.66
C ILE A 486 -62.53 40.13 -5.37
N LYS A 487 -62.88 39.23 -6.30
CA LYS A 487 -64.12 39.32 -7.07
C LYS A 487 -65.39 39.22 -6.19
N PRO A 488 -65.49 38.29 -5.21
CA PRO A 488 -66.64 38.27 -4.31
C PRO A 488 -66.74 39.52 -3.44
N PHE A 489 -65.61 40.06 -2.99
CA PHE A 489 -65.56 41.30 -2.21
C PHE A 489 -66.04 42.52 -3.01
N LEU A 490 -65.56 42.69 -4.25
CA LEU A 490 -65.99 43.77 -5.14
C LEU A 490 -67.49 43.67 -5.48
N ARG A 491 -68.02 42.45 -5.65
CA ARG A 491 -69.46 42.21 -5.85
C ARG A 491 -70.31 42.62 -4.65
N LYS A 492 -69.84 42.36 -3.42
CA LYS A 492 -70.54 42.81 -2.20
C LYS A 492 -70.59 44.34 -2.12
N LYS A 493 -69.49 45.01 -2.44
CA LYS A 493 -69.38 46.48 -2.41
C LYS A 493 -70.31 47.15 -3.44
N GLN A 494 -70.36 46.62 -4.67
CA GLN A 494 -71.28 47.11 -5.71
C GLN A 494 -72.75 46.91 -5.39
N LYS A 495 -73.13 45.85 -4.65
CA LYS A 495 -74.51 45.68 -4.18
C LYS A 495 -74.89 46.73 -3.13
N GLN A 496 -73.97 47.06 -2.23
CA GLN A 496 -74.20 48.07 -1.19
C GLN A 496 -74.34 49.50 -1.75
N GLU A 497 -73.69 49.82 -2.88
CA GLU A 497 -73.83 51.12 -3.57
C GLU A 497 -75.10 51.24 -4.45
N VAL A 498 -75.78 50.13 -4.75
CA VAL A 498 -77.02 50.12 -5.57
C VAL A 498 -78.28 50.03 -4.69
N GLU A 499 -78.14 49.54 -3.46
CA GLU A 499 -79.23 49.37 -2.48
C GLU A 499 -79.28 50.50 -1.41
N GLY A 500 -78.34 51.44 -1.42
CA GLY A 500 -78.32 52.65 -0.58
C GLY A 500 -78.34 53.89 -1.44
#